data_AF-A0A6B0SFL0-F1
#
_entry.id   AF-A0A6B0SFL0-F1
#
_cell.length_a   1.000
_cell.length_b   1.000
_cell.length_c   1.000
_cell.angle_alpha   90.00
_cell.angle_beta   90.00
_cell.angle_gamma   90.00
#
_symmetry.space_group_name_H-M   'P 1'
#
loop_
_entity.id
_entity.type
_entity.pdbx_description
1 polymer ?
#
loop_
_entity_poly.entity_id
_entity_poly.type
_entity_poly.pdbx_seq_one_letter_code
_entity_poly.pdbx_strand_id
1 'polypeptide(L)'
;MSAGDSRRAPFRTEKSGIAYGSDDGSRQANPSNAIDVFEQTNGDGDRFTDTLPALPIPGHGTRDPECGDDVPRFCADCGHVSHVGSTCYSWECPRCWKGADRRRAKAVVSKLDALRRAKESKRPGWNGWKFHHLVLSPPDGFAVDSDDPLKRTLELVKEVLGELGVDTGAWFYHPWRGEDGDDRGFWKHLLPDGDSQDWTETREELSYSPHFHVVALSKNVDGGHVTRAVEDATGWLIERITKGDDSNVSIYNEFDLARVVTYCLSHTGVRDGSNQYGYWGEVHNFVPEPHIEREADAWVRSVSVNTLGLAYDSVACTLERDKLVTETVEVPAEKVNLGAAHGDGAAPPGDETVEIEEEHEVRENCDGRLLDIKNAPAFLTDDDWMADAEHADDLEATWAEWRERIDEEPDERPPD
;
A
#
# COMPACT_ATOMS: atom_id res chain seq x y z
N MET A 1 57.41 18.16 1.26
CA MET A 1 56.23 17.48 0.65
C MET A 1 55.18 17.37 1.74
N SER A 2 54.20 18.27 1.73
CA SER A 2 53.07 18.27 2.68
C SER A 2 51.81 18.06 1.87
N ALA A 3 51.14 16.93 2.07
CA ALA A 3 49.88 16.61 1.42
C ALA A 3 48.77 17.45 2.06
N GLY A 4 48.20 18.38 1.28
CA GLY A 4 47.03 19.15 1.67
C GLY A 4 45.77 18.30 1.52
N ASP A 5 45.09 18.06 2.65
CA ASP A 5 43.78 17.42 2.75
C ASP A 5 42.70 18.37 2.19
N SER A 6 42.43 18.28 0.88
CA SER A 6 41.35 19.00 0.20
C SER A 6 40.04 18.22 0.37
N ARG A 7 39.40 18.38 1.53
CA ARG A 7 37.99 18.02 1.69
C ARG A 7 37.15 19.01 0.90
N ARG A 8 36.77 18.62 -0.32
CA ARG A 8 35.67 19.28 -1.04
C ARG A 8 34.40 19.08 -0.23
N ALA A 9 33.92 20.15 0.41
CA ALA A 9 32.55 20.21 0.89
C ALA A 9 31.60 19.96 -0.29
N PRO A 10 30.52 19.19 -0.11
CA PRO A 10 29.51 19.04 -1.15
C PRO A 10 28.88 20.42 -1.39
N PHE A 11 29.04 20.94 -2.60
CA PHE A 11 28.26 22.07 -3.09
C PHE A 11 26.79 21.62 -3.11
N ARG A 12 26.03 21.92 -2.04
CA ARG A 12 24.57 22.08 -2.15
C ARG A 12 24.39 23.37 -2.96
N THR A 13 24.04 23.23 -4.23
CA THR A 13 23.48 24.35 -4.99
C THR A 13 22.29 24.88 -4.20
N GLU A 14 22.36 26.14 -3.77
CA GLU A 14 21.22 26.84 -3.15
C GLU A 14 20.03 26.71 -4.10
N LYS A 15 19.04 25.90 -3.70
CA LYS A 15 17.78 25.85 -4.43
C LYS A 15 17.07 27.17 -4.15
N SER A 16 16.74 27.92 -5.20
CA SER A 16 15.90 29.11 -5.10
C SER A 16 14.63 28.76 -4.33
N GLY A 17 14.29 29.53 -3.29
CA GLY A 17 13.18 29.18 -2.41
C GLY A 17 11.82 29.08 -3.11
N ILE A 18 10.88 28.40 -2.47
CA ILE A 18 9.51 28.20 -2.96
C ILE A 18 8.61 29.31 -2.42
N ALA A 19 8.29 30.32 -3.23
CA ALA A 19 7.36 31.37 -2.83
C ALA A 19 5.90 30.87 -2.90
N TYR A 20 5.12 31.20 -1.88
CA TYR A 20 3.70 30.86 -1.78
C TYR A 20 2.92 31.94 -1.03
N GLY A 21 1.61 31.98 -1.27
CA GLY A 21 0.64 32.83 -0.59
C GLY A 21 -0.21 32.01 0.38
N SER A 22 -0.71 32.68 1.42
CA SER A 22 -1.69 32.17 2.38
C SER A 22 -2.52 33.35 2.89
N ASP A 23 -3.60 33.08 3.61
CA ASP A 23 -4.43 34.14 4.22
C ASP A 23 -3.64 35.09 5.16
N ASP A 24 -2.50 34.63 5.68
CA ASP A 24 -1.56 35.41 6.52
C ASP A 24 -0.51 36.22 5.72
N GLY A 25 -0.56 36.18 4.39
CA GLY A 25 0.38 36.87 3.49
C GLY A 25 1.39 35.95 2.78
N SER A 26 2.43 36.55 2.19
CA SER A 26 3.44 35.83 1.40
C SER A 26 4.57 35.21 2.24
N ARG A 27 4.96 33.99 1.87
CA ARG A 27 6.03 33.22 2.50
C ARG A 27 6.93 32.62 1.42
N GLN A 28 8.18 32.34 1.76
CA GLN A 28 9.14 31.66 0.89
C GLN A 28 9.77 30.50 1.63
N ALA A 29 9.82 29.33 1.00
CA ALA A 29 10.47 28.19 1.60
C ALA A 29 11.94 28.05 1.15
N ASN A 30 12.95 28.26 2.01
CA ASN A 30 14.37 28.10 1.73
C ASN A 30 14.93 26.79 2.33
N PRO A 31 15.32 25.78 1.54
CA PRO A 31 15.65 24.42 2.01
C PRO A 31 17.01 24.27 2.72
N SER A 32 17.46 25.29 3.46
CA SER A 32 18.81 25.36 4.05
C SER A 32 18.86 25.25 5.57
N ASN A 33 17.73 25.30 6.31
CA ASN A 33 17.71 25.17 7.77
C ASN A 33 16.32 24.77 8.31
N ALA A 34 16.19 23.78 9.20
CA ALA A 34 14.91 23.18 9.64
C ALA A 34 13.80 24.15 10.13
N ILE A 35 14.15 25.30 10.71
CA ILE A 35 13.20 26.35 11.13
C ILE A 35 13.19 27.52 10.12
N ASP A 36 14.32 27.79 9.48
CA ASP A 36 14.41 28.79 8.40
C ASP A 36 13.96 28.23 7.04
N VAL A 37 13.37 27.02 7.02
CA VAL A 37 12.75 26.48 5.81
C VAL A 37 11.69 27.45 5.36
N PHE A 38 11.05 28.18 6.24
CA PHE A 38 10.02 29.12 5.88
C PHE A 38 10.42 30.52 6.35
N GLU A 39 10.69 31.38 5.39
CA GLU A 39 10.96 32.79 5.61
C GLU A 39 9.74 33.61 5.19
N GLN A 40 9.26 34.48 6.06
CA GLN A 40 8.25 35.46 5.67
C GLN A 40 8.90 36.48 4.73
N THR A 41 8.30 36.68 3.56
CA THR A 41 8.81 37.65 2.57
C THR A 41 7.97 38.91 2.58
N ASN A 42 8.59 40.07 2.31
CA ASN A 42 7.87 41.34 2.08
C ASN A 42 7.25 41.39 0.67
N GLY A 43 6.56 40.32 0.27
CA GLY A 43 5.88 40.19 -1.01
C GLY A 43 4.37 40.32 -0.88
N ASP A 44 3.71 40.69 -1.98
CA ASP A 44 2.26 40.69 -2.08
C ASP A 44 1.77 39.24 -2.24
N GLY A 45 1.27 38.62 -1.17
CA GLY A 45 0.80 37.23 -1.18
C GLY A 45 -0.39 37.01 -2.12
N ASP A 46 -1.19 38.06 -2.28
CA ASP A 46 -2.39 38.10 -3.13
C ASP A 46 -2.08 37.93 -4.63
N ARG A 47 -0.80 37.96 -5.02
CA ARG A 47 -0.40 37.78 -6.42
C ARG A 47 -0.37 36.31 -6.87
N PHE A 48 -0.39 35.36 -5.94
CA PHE A 48 -0.38 33.94 -6.28
C PHE A 48 -1.82 33.42 -6.33
N THR A 49 -2.21 32.87 -7.47
CA THR A 49 -3.59 32.39 -7.69
C THR A 49 -3.67 30.90 -8.01
N ASP A 50 -2.54 30.23 -8.23
CA ASP A 50 -2.51 28.82 -8.61
C ASP A 50 -2.61 27.93 -7.36
N THR A 51 -3.81 27.39 -7.15
CA THR A 51 -4.16 26.52 -6.01
C THR A 51 -3.98 25.05 -6.36
N LEU A 52 -3.93 24.19 -5.33
CA LEU A 52 -3.88 22.75 -5.53
C LEU A 52 -5.14 22.24 -6.28
N PRO A 53 -5.03 21.24 -7.16
CA PRO A 53 -6.15 20.87 -8.02
C PRO A 53 -7.24 20.12 -7.25
N ALA A 54 -8.50 20.53 -7.41
CA ALA A 54 -9.68 19.86 -6.87
C ALA A 54 -10.08 18.66 -7.75
N LEU A 55 -9.30 17.57 -7.66
CA LEU A 55 -9.44 16.39 -8.53
C LEU A 55 -10.56 15.45 -8.07
N PRO A 56 -11.26 14.74 -8.98
CA PRO A 56 -12.17 13.67 -8.58
C PRO A 56 -11.46 12.54 -7.84
N ILE A 57 -12.20 11.74 -7.08
CA ILE A 57 -11.69 10.54 -6.40
C ILE A 57 -11.97 9.27 -7.23
N PRO A 58 -11.39 8.11 -6.90
CA PRO A 58 -11.57 6.88 -7.66
C PRO A 58 -13.05 6.48 -7.87
N GLY A 59 -13.32 5.82 -8.99
CA GLY A 59 -14.62 5.26 -9.34
C GLY A 59 -15.60 6.20 -10.04
N HIS A 60 -15.27 7.49 -10.20
CA HIS A 60 -16.22 8.52 -10.68
C HIS A 60 -16.09 8.88 -12.17
N GLY A 61 -15.60 7.97 -13.00
CA GLY A 61 -15.56 8.11 -14.45
C GLY A 61 -16.27 6.98 -15.15
N THR A 62 -15.77 6.60 -16.33
CA THR A 62 -16.44 5.63 -17.19
C THR A 62 -15.90 4.22 -17.03
N ARG A 63 -16.79 3.25 -17.16
CA ARG A 63 -16.45 1.83 -17.25
C ARG A 63 -16.04 1.51 -18.70
N ASP A 64 -14.95 0.77 -18.83
CA ASP A 64 -14.54 0.18 -20.10
C ASP A 64 -15.63 -0.81 -20.58
N PRO A 65 -16.00 -0.83 -21.88
CA PRO A 65 -17.06 -1.70 -22.39
C PRO A 65 -16.89 -3.19 -22.07
N GLU A 66 -15.64 -3.66 -21.99
CA GLU A 66 -15.30 -5.07 -21.72
C GLU A 66 -15.06 -5.33 -20.22
N CYS A 67 -14.95 -4.30 -19.34
CA CYS A 67 -14.81 -4.52 -17.88
C CYS A 67 -16.05 -5.27 -17.40
N GLY A 68 -15.84 -6.40 -16.73
CA GLY A 68 -16.89 -7.24 -16.14
C GLY A 68 -17.36 -8.42 -16.98
N ASP A 69 -16.83 -8.60 -18.19
CA ASP A 69 -17.05 -9.82 -18.98
C ASP A 69 -16.58 -11.05 -18.22
N ASP A 70 -17.32 -12.15 -18.32
CA ASP A 70 -17.00 -13.36 -17.59
C ASP A 70 -15.67 -13.97 -18.09
N VAL A 71 -14.67 -14.00 -17.22
CA VAL A 71 -13.36 -14.57 -17.54
C VAL A 71 -12.94 -15.60 -16.49
N PRO A 72 -12.35 -16.73 -16.92
CA PRO A 72 -11.82 -17.68 -15.99
C PRO A 72 -10.59 -17.09 -15.28
N ARG A 73 -10.49 -17.38 -13.99
CA ARG A 73 -9.33 -17.16 -13.13
C ARG A 73 -9.01 -18.45 -12.41
N PHE A 74 -7.74 -18.64 -12.06
CA PHE A 74 -7.32 -19.85 -11.37
C PHE A 74 -6.57 -19.52 -10.08
N CYS A 75 -6.69 -20.42 -9.10
CA CYS A 75 -5.94 -20.37 -7.87
C CYS A 75 -4.49 -20.78 -8.11
N ALA A 76 -3.54 -19.92 -7.74
CA ALA A 76 -2.10 -20.19 -7.84
C ALA A 76 -1.62 -21.32 -6.93
N ASP A 77 -2.41 -21.72 -5.92
CA ASP A 77 -1.99 -22.70 -4.91
C ASP A 77 -2.60 -24.09 -5.17
N CYS A 78 -3.79 -24.17 -5.76
CA CYS A 78 -4.47 -25.46 -6.00
C CYS A 78 -4.96 -25.67 -7.43
N GLY A 79 -4.81 -24.69 -8.33
CA GLY A 79 -5.29 -24.78 -9.71
C GLY A 79 -6.79 -24.51 -9.90
N HIS A 80 -7.59 -24.45 -8.81
CA HIS A 80 -9.04 -24.31 -8.91
C HIS A 80 -9.47 -23.12 -9.78
N VAL A 81 -10.32 -23.39 -10.77
CA VAL A 81 -10.82 -22.38 -11.71
C VAL A 81 -12.14 -21.81 -11.20
N SER A 82 -12.21 -20.49 -11.17
CA SER A 82 -13.40 -19.70 -10.84
C SER A 82 -13.67 -18.68 -11.94
N HIS A 83 -14.92 -18.31 -12.09
CA HIS A 83 -15.37 -17.35 -13.09
C HIS A 83 -15.67 -16.03 -12.40
N VAL A 84 -14.99 -14.97 -12.83
CA VAL A 84 -15.20 -13.63 -12.30
C VAL A 84 -15.22 -12.62 -13.45
N GLY A 85 -15.94 -11.52 -13.27
CA GLY A 85 -15.94 -10.46 -14.28
C GLY A 85 -14.55 -9.83 -14.44
N SER A 86 -14.11 -9.64 -15.68
CA SER A 86 -12.83 -9.06 -16.09
C SER A 86 -12.57 -7.72 -15.40
N THR A 87 -11.31 -7.37 -15.13
CA THR A 87 -10.98 -6.13 -14.42
C THR A 87 -10.15 -5.21 -15.33
N CYS A 88 -10.65 -4.02 -15.67
CA CYS A 88 -9.88 -3.06 -16.47
C CYS A 88 -8.82 -2.30 -15.66
N TYR A 89 -8.86 -2.39 -14.33
CA TYR A 89 -7.92 -1.73 -13.41
C TYR A 89 -7.81 -0.20 -13.61
N SER A 90 -8.84 0.44 -14.17
CA SER A 90 -8.92 1.89 -14.26
C SER A 90 -9.33 2.51 -12.92
N TRP A 91 -8.68 3.61 -12.54
CA TRP A 91 -9.05 4.42 -11.37
C TRP A 91 -10.38 5.14 -11.54
N GLU A 92 -10.81 5.36 -12.77
CA GLU A 92 -12.07 6.03 -13.10
C GLU A 92 -13.25 5.07 -13.10
N CYS A 93 -13.02 3.77 -13.24
CA CYS A 93 -14.12 2.82 -13.37
C CYS A 93 -14.82 2.55 -12.02
N PRO A 94 -16.15 2.75 -11.91
CA PRO A 94 -16.91 2.56 -10.66
C PRO A 94 -16.87 1.13 -10.12
N ARG A 95 -16.63 0.15 -10.98
CA ARG A 95 -16.47 -1.26 -10.61
C ARG A 95 -15.02 -1.64 -10.33
N CYS A 96 -14.11 -1.20 -11.20
CA CYS A 96 -12.79 -1.78 -11.35
C CYS A 96 -11.71 -1.01 -10.53
N TRP A 97 -12.01 0.16 -9.93
CA TRP A 97 -11.04 1.00 -9.19
C TRP A 97 -10.42 0.31 -7.95
N LYS A 98 -11.19 -0.48 -7.19
CA LYS A 98 -10.67 -1.26 -6.04
C LYS A 98 -9.57 -2.24 -6.45
N GLY A 99 -9.66 -2.78 -7.66
CA GLY A 99 -8.62 -3.61 -8.26
C GLY A 99 -7.36 -2.81 -8.61
N ALA A 100 -7.52 -1.58 -9.11
CA ALA A 100 -6.42 -0.66 -9.38
C ALA A 100 -5.67 -0.30 -8.09
N ASP A 101 -6.43 -0.01 -7.03
CA ASP A 101 -5.93 0.22 -5.67
C ASP A 101 -5.08 -0.95 -5.20
N ARG A 102 -5.67 -2.16 -5.14
CA ARG A 102 -4.96 -3.37 -4.70
C ARG A 102 -3.64 -3.57 -5.45
N ARG A 103 -3.67 -3.44 -6.78
CA ARG A 103 -2.49 -3.62 -7.63
C ARG A 103 -1.41 -2.60 -7.28
N ARG A 104 -1.79 -1.35 -6.99
CA ARG A 104 -0.82 -0.31 -6.65
C ARG A 104 -0.36 -0.36 -5.21
N ALA A 105 -1.25 -0.69 -4.28
CA ALA A 105 -0.93 -0.92 -2.88
C ALA A 105 0.15 -2.00 -2.73
N LYS A 106 0.00 -3.12 -3.45
CA LYS A 106 1.03 -4.18 -3.49
C LYS A 106 2.41 -3.61 -3.85
N ALA A 107 2.49 -2.81 -4.90
CA ALA A 107 3.76 -2.23 -5.36
C ALA A 107 4.38 -1.25 -4.35
N VAL A 108 3.56 -0.48 -3.65
CA VAL A 108 4.05 0.44 -2.61
C VAL A 108 4.53 -0.34 -1.38
N VAL A 109 3.72 -1.27 -0.89
CA VAL A 109 4.02 -2.11 0.29
C VAL A 109 5.28 -2.93 0.06
N SER A 110 5.40 -3.61 -1.09
CA SER A 110 6.56 -4.44 -1.41
C SER A 110 7.85 -3.63 -1.49
N LYS A 111 7.82 -2.44 -2.11
CA LYS A 111 8.99 -1.56 -2.20
C LYS A 111 9.44 -1.05 -0.84
N LEU A 112 8.51 -0.57 -0.01
CA LEU A 112 8.82 -0.06 1.33
C LEU A 112 9.37 -1.16 2.23
N ASP A 113 8.75 -2.34 2.21
CA ASP A 113 9.18 -3.46 3.03
C ASP A 113 10.52 -4.04 2.58
N ALA A 114 10.71 -4.21 1.28
CA ALA A 114 11.99 -4.70 0.76
C ALA A 114 13.13 -3.71 1.05
N LEU A 115 12.88 -2.39 0.96
CA LEU A 115 13.86 -1.39 1.34
C LEU A 115 14.19 -1.45 2.85
N ARG A 116 13.18 -1.63 3.71
CA ARG A 116 13.39 -1.80 5.16
C ARG A 116 14.29 -3.01 5.42
N ARG A 117 13.95 -4.19 4.89
CA ARG A 117 14.75 -5.43 5.03
C ARG A 117 16.18 -5.23 4.54
N ALA A 118 16.37 -4.57 3.39
CA ALA A 118 17.69 -4.28 2.84
C ALA A 118 18.53 -3.31 3.69
N LYS A 119 17.88 -2.37 4.40
CA LYS A 119 18.56 -1.46 5.33
C LYS A 119 18.89 -2.14 6.66
N GLU A 120 18.04 -3.04 7.14
CA GLU A 120 18.23 -3.83 8.36
C GLU A 120 19.27 -4.93 8.18
N SER A 121 19.36 -5.57 7.01
CA SER A 121 20.36 -6.60 6.71
C SER A 121 21.81 -6.08 6.79
N LYS A 122 22.02 -4.78 6.54
CA LYS A 122 23.32 -4.11 6.72
C LYS A 122 23.77 -4.03 8.18
N ARG A 123 22.87 -4.31 9.14
CA ARG A 123 23.13 -4.30 10.59
C ARG A 123 22.37 -5.47 11.26
N PRO A 124 22.90 -6.71 11.15
CA PRO A 124 22.25 -7.88 11.74
C PRO A 124 21.91 -7.68 13.21
N GLY A 125 20.67 -7.98 13.60
CA GLY A 125 20.16 -7.81 14.97
C GLY A 125 19.66 -6.40 15.32
N TRP A 126 19.68 -5.44 14.38
CA TRP A 126 19.16 -4.09 14.60
C TRP A 126 17.90 -3.84 13.76
N ASN A 127 16.76 -3.67 14.45
CA ASN A 127 15.44 -3.41 13.85
C ASN A 127 14.99 -1.98 14.16
N GLY A 128 15.74 -1.00 13.64
CA GLY A 128 15.49 0.41 13.95
C GLY A 128 14.83 1.21 12.85
N TRP A 129 14.53 0.63 11.69
CA TRP A 129 13.74 1.30 10.65
C TRP A 129 12.26 1.01 10.86
N LYS A 130 11.45 2.07 10.78
CA LYS A 130 10.02 2.03 11.06
C LYS A 130 9.26 2.67 9.93
N PHE A 131 8.01 2.22 9.76
CA PHE A 131 7.06 2.89 8.88
C PHE A 131 6.33 3.99 9.66
N HIS A 132 6.15 5.14 9.00
CA HIS A 132 5.47 6.30 9.56
C HIS A 132 4.39 6.77 8.60
N HIS A 133 3.20 7.01 9.12
CA HIS A 133 2.09 7.66 8.43
C HIS A 133 2.03 9.13 8.87
N LEU A 134 2.23 10.04 7.93
CA LEU A 134 2.19 11.47 8.16
C LEU A 134 1.08 12.10 7.32
N VAL A 135 0.49 13.17 7.83
CA VAL A 135 -0.42 14.06 7.10
C VAL A 135 0.22 15.44 7.08
N LEU A 136 0.32 16.03 5.89
CA LEU A 136 0.76 17.41 5.72
C LEU A 136 -0.37 18.18 5.06
N SER A 137 -0.89 19.20 5.74
CA SER A 137 -1.94 20.08 5.19
C SER A 137 -1.36 21.48 5.01
N PRO A 138 -1.51 22.08 3.81
CA PRO A 138 -1.17 23.48 3.60
C PRO A 138 -2.10 24.40 4.41
N PRO A 139 -1.68 25.66 4.66
CA PRO A 139 -2.54 26.66 5.28
C PRO A 139 -3.74 27.01 4.39
N ASP A 140 -4.75 27.64 4.98
CA ASP A 140 -5.88 28.21 4.23
C ASP A 140 -5.40 29.27 3.22
N GLY A 141 -6.07 29.30 2.06
CA GLY A 141 -5.72 30.18 0.95
C GLY A 141 -4.40 29.82 0.24
N PHE A 142 -3.81 28.64 0.50
CA PHE A 142 -2.53 28.26 -0.07
C PHE A 142 -2.51 28.27 -1.61
N ALA A 143 -1.62 29.10 -2.16
CA ALA A 143 -1.36 29.21 -3.59
C ALA A 143 0.13 29.36 -3.86
N VAL A 144 0.60 28.89 -5.02
CA VAL A 144 2.01 28.95 -5.42
C VAL A 144 2.17 29.66 -6.77
N ASP A 145 3.36 30.18 -7.04
CA ASP A 145 3.72 30.74 -8.35
C ASP A 145 4.15 29.62 -9.30
N SER A 146 3.19 28.87 -9.86
CA SER A 146 3.51 27.73 -10.73
C SER A 146 2.34 27.25 -11.57
N ASP A 147 2.61 26.99 -12.86
CA ASP A 147 1.68 26.30 -13.77
C ASP A 147 1.37 24.84 -13.34
N ASP A 148 2.17 24.26 -12.43
CA ASP A 148 1.93 22.94 -11.83
C ASP A 148 1.99 23.02 -10.30
N PRO A 149 0.93 23.55 -9.66
CA PRO A 149 0.92 23.82 -8.23
C PRO A 149 1.09 22.55 -7.40
N LEU A 150 0.57 21.41 -7.87
CA LEU A 150 0.73 20.12 -7.19
C LEU A 150 2.19 19.68 -7.15
N LYS A 151 2.88 19.69 -8.30
CA LYS A 151 4.30 19.33 -8.35
C LYS A 151 5.14 20.26 -7.50
N ARG A 152 4.90 21.57 -7.58
CA ARG A 152 5.64 22.57 -6.80
C ARG A 152 5.45 22.38 -5.30
N THR A 153 4.23 22.08 -4.87
CA THR A 153 3.92 21.78 -3.46
C THR A 153 4.54 20.47 -3.00
N LEU A 154 4.60 19.45 -3.86
CA LEU A 154 5.28 18.19 -3.54
C LEU A 154 6.78 18.35 -3.37
N GLU A 155 7.42 19.29 -4.08
CA GLU A 155 8.81 19.65 -3.83
C GLU A 155 8.97 20.23 -2.42
N LEU A 156 8.09 21.17 -2.03
CA LEU A 156 8.05 21.74 -0.68
C LEU A 156 7.87 20.65 0.39
N VAL A 157 6.87 19.79 0.24
CA VAL A 157 6.58 18.69 1.17
C VAL A 157 7.80 17.79 1.36
N LYS A 158 8.53 17.45 0.29
CA LYS A 158 9.74 16.61 0.37
C LYS A 158 10.88 17.29 1.13
N GLU A 159 11.05 18.60 0.98
CA GLU A 159 12.06 19.34 1.73
C GLU A 159 11.72 19.39 3.22
N VAL A 160 10.46 19.70 3.56
CA VAL A 160 9.97 19.69 4.95
C VAL A 160 10.17 18.31 5.60
N LEU A 161 9.81 17.24 4.89
CA LEU A 161 10.03 15.87 5.35
C LEU A 161 11.52 15.58 5.59
N GLY A 162 12.41 16.05 4.71
CA GLY A 162 13.85 15.89 4.86
C GLY A 162 14.38 16.45 6.18
N GLU A 163 13.88 17.62 6.58
CA GLU A 163 14.24 18.27 7.86
C GLU A 163 13.64 17.53 9.08
N LEU A 164 12.50 16.85 8.93
CA LEU A 164 11.91 15.98 9.95
C LEU A 164 12.60 14.59 10.05
N GLY A 165 13.72 14.40 9.35
CA GLY A 165 14.46 13.14 9.31
C GLY A 165 13.85 12.09 8.39
N VAL A 166 13.04 12.50 7.41
CA VAL A 166 12.39 11.62 6.43
C VAL A 166 12.93 11.87 5.03
N ASP A 167 13.73 10.93 4.52
CA ASP A 167 14.38 11.06 3.21
C ASP A 167 13.77 10.16 2.12
N THR A 168 12.86 9.24 2.47
CA THR A 168 12.25 8.32 1.52
C THR A 168 10.85 7.84 1.94
N GLY A 169 10.00 7.60 0.93
CA GLY A 169 8.64 7.12 1.16
C GLY A 169 7.76 7.18 -0.08
N ALA A 170 6.46 7.01 0.15
CA ALA A 170 5.39 7.22 -0.83
C ALA A 170 4.44 8.34 -0.36
N TRP A 171 4.04 9.23 -1.26
CA TRP A 171 3.13 10.34 -1.00
C TRP A 171 1.83 10.11 -1.77
N PHE A 172 0.70 10.58 -1.23
CA PHE A 172 -0.65 10.44 -1.78
C PHE A 172 -1.34 11.80 -1.66
N TYR A 173 -1.79 12.36 -2.76
CA TYR A 173 -2.48 13.66 -2.78
C TYR A 173 -3.99 13.48 -2.67
N HIS A 174 -4.56 14.05 -1.61
CA HIS A 174 -5.98 13.96 -1.28
C HIS A 174 -6.60 15.35 -1.38
N PRO A 175 -7.46 15.62 -2.37
CA PRO A 175 -8.05 16.94 -2.57
C PRO A 175 -9.18 17.29 -1.59
N TRP A 176 -9.75 16.29 -0.92
CA TRP A 176 -10.99 16.41 -0.15
C TRP A 176 -10.87 15.77 1.23
N ARG A 177 -11.69 16.26 2.16
CA ARG A 177 -12.00 15.64 3.46
C ARG A 177 -13.51 15.44 3.58
N GLY A 178 -13.93 14.51 4.44
CA GLY A 178 -15.32 14.40 4.84
C GLY A 178 -15.84 15.65 5.56
N GLU A 179 -17.15 15.86 5.52
CA GLU A 179 -17.83 17.07 6.04
C GLU A 179 -17.49 17.39 7.50
N ASP A 180 -17.27 16.37 8.34
CA ASP A 180 -16.94 16.52 9.76
C ASP A 180 -15.43 16.45 10.09
N GLY A 181 -14.57 16.32 9.08
CA GLY A 181 -13.12 16.17 9.27
C GLY A 181 -12.65 14.82 9.85
N ASP A 182 -13.57 13.90 10.19
CA ASP A 182 -13.25 12.51 10.51
C ASP A 182 -13.45 11.60 9.28
N ASP A 183 -12.32 11.21 8.69
CA ASP A 183 -12.29 10.40 7.48
C ASP A 183 -12.36 8.88 7.78
N ARG A 184 -12.45 8.46 9.06
CA ARG A 184 -12.39 7.03 9.45
C ARG A 184 -13.67 6.27 9.08
N GLY A 185 -13.64 5.66 7.90
CA GLY A 185 -14.73 4.82 7.39
C GLY A 185 -15.77 5.58 6.58
N PHE A 186 -15.73 6.92 6.62
CA PHE A 186 -16.57 7.81 5.83
C PHE A 186 -16.52 7.49 4.32
N TRP A 187 -15.30 7.30 3.78
CA TRP A 187 -15.09 7.01 2.36
C TRP A 187 -15.81 5.76 1.83
N LYS A 188 -16.11 4.78 2.69
CA LYS A 188 -16.78 3.54 2.26
C LYS A 188 -18.19 3.80 1.72
N HIS A 189 -18.84 4.87 2.16
CA HIS A 189 -20.19 5.22 1.74
C HIS A 189 -20.21 6.13 0.50
N LEU A 190 -19.12 6.84 0.24
CA LEU A 190 -18.99 7.75 -0.91
C LEU A 190 -18.42 7.11 -2.16
N LEU A 191 -17.67 6.02 -2.02
CA LEU A 191 -16.97 5.41 -3.13
C LEU A 191 -17.87 4.39 -3.86
N PRO A 192 -17.98 4.46 -5.20
CA PRO A 192 -18.79 3.56 -5.99
C PRO A 192 -18.44 2.08 -5.77
N ASP A 193 -19.47 1.23 -5.78
CA ASP A 193 -19.33 -0.23 -5.70
C ASP A 193 -20.05 -0.92 -6.87
N GLY A 194 -19.53 -0.69 -8.08
CA GLY A 194 -20.05 -1.32 -9.30
C GLY A 194 -20.92 -0.41 -10.16
N ASP A 195 -21.85 0.31 -9.53
CA ASP A 195 -22.73 1.27 -10.20
C ASP A 195 -22.08 2.65 -10.32
N SER A 196 -22.32 3.34 -11.44
CA SER A 196 -21.82 4.70 -11.63
C SER A 196 -22.50 5.68 -10.68
N GLN A 197 -21.71 6.52 -10.02
CA GLN A 197 -22.18 7.62 -9.19
C GLN A 197 -21.76 8.95 -9.82
N ASP A 198 -22.65 9.95 -9.77
CA ASP A 198 -22.32 11.28 -10.29
C ASP A 198 -21.31 11.96 -9.36
N TRP A 199 -20.18 12.40 -9.93
CA TRP A 199 -19.14 13.08 -9.16
C TRP A 199 -19.65 14.37 -8.48
N THR A 200 -20.59 15.08 -9.09
CA THR A 200 -21.14 16.32 -8.56
C THR A 200 -21.87 16.09 -7.24
N GLU A 201 -22.64 15.00 -7.15
CA GLU A 201 -23.36 14.60 -5.93
C GLU A 201 -22.37 14.22 -4.83
N THR A 202 -21.40 13.33 -5.13
CA THR A 202 -20.36 12.95 -4.17
C THR A 202 -19.56 14.16 -3.68
N ARG A 203 -19.25 15.10 -4.57
CA ARG A 203 -18.51 16.32 -4.24
C ARG A 203 -19.28 17.24 -3.29
N GLU A 204 -20.60 17.25 -3.31
CA GLU A 204 -21.41 18.09 -2.41
C GLU A 204 -21.32 17.62 -0.95
N GLU A 205 -20.96 16.36 -0.71
CA GLU A 205 -20.71 15.80 0.63
C GLU A 205 -19.25 15.98 1.10
N LEU A 206 -18.43 16.67 0.31
CA LEU A 206 -16.99 16.81 0.53
C LEU A 206 -16.58 18.27 0.73
N SER A 207 -15.66 18.47 1.67
CA SER A 207 -14.99 19.76 1.85
C SER A 207 -13.67 19.78 1.10
N TYR A 208 -13.46 20.80 0.25
CA TYR A 208 -12.17 21.01 -0.39
C TYR A 208 -11.14 21.40 0.68
N SER A 209 -10.25 20.46 0.98
CA SER A 209 -9.21 20.60 2.00
C SER A 209 -8.02 19.74 1.55
N PRO A 210 -7.23 20.26 0.60
CA PRO A 210 -6.17 19.48 -0.03
C PRO A 210 -5.09 19.13 1.01
N HIS A 211 -4.66 17.88 1.07
CA HIS A 211 -3.62 17.44 1.98
C HIS A 211 -2.83 16.26 1.39
N PHE A 212 -1.69 15.96 2.01
CA PHE A 212 -0.79 14.91 1.58
C PHE A 212 -0.67 13.86 2.67
N HIS A 213 -1.10 12.64 2.38
CA HIS A 213 -0.67 11.50 3.16
C HIS A 213 0.71 11.03 2.72
N VAL A 214 1.53 10.67 3.68
CA VAL A 214 2.90 10.22 3.46
C VAL A 214 3.11 8.94 4.26
N VAL A 215 3.53 7.89 3.55
CA VAL A 215 4.00 6.64 4.16
C VAL A 215 5.51 6.58 3.98
N ALA A 216 6.21 6.89 5.07
CA ALA A 216 7.65 7.07 5.11
C ALA A 216 8.37 5.89 5.77
N LEU A 217 9.61 5.64 5.37
CA LEU A 217 10.52 4.72 6.03
C LEU A 217 11.65 5.52 6.69
N SER A 218 11.62 5.61 8.01
CA SER A 218 12.66 6.31 8.78
C SER A 218 12.91 5.64 10.13
N LYS A 219 14.00 6.03 10.81
CA LYS A 219 14.28 5.57 12.18
C LYS A 219 13.42 6.31 13.21
N ASN A 220 13.21 7.59 12.94
CA ASN A 220 12.41 8.50 13.75
C ASN A 220 11.81 9.57 12.84
N VAL A 221 10.72 10.16 13.28
CA VAL A 221 10.20 11.41 12.71
C VAL A 221 10.13 12.40 13.84
N ASP A 222 10.76 13.55 13.66
CA ASP A 222 10.72 14.60 14.66
C ASP A 222 9.30 15.18 14.73
N GLY A 223 8.69 15.10 15.91
CA GLY A 223 7.29 15.47 16.13
C GLY A 223 7.11 16.34 17.36
N GLY A 224 5.86 16.71 17.64
CA GLY A 224 5.49 17.43 18.84
C GLY A 224 5.90 18.89 18.78
N HIS A 225 7.05 19.26 19.35
CA HIS A 225 7.46 20.67 19.40
C HIS A 225 7.96 21.19 18.05
N VAL A 226 8.61 20.35 17.24
CA VAL A 226 9.09 20.73 15.90
C VAL A 226 7.92 20.98 14.96
N THR A 227 6.98 20.03 14.87
CA THR A 227 5.81 20.17 13.99
C THR A 227 4.90 21.32 14.42
N ARG A 228 4.71 21.55 15.73
CA ARG A 228 4.00 22.74 16.24
C ARG A 228 4.70 24.04 15.90
N ALA A 229 6.04 24.08 16.00
CA ALA A 229 6.78 25.28 15.62
C ALA A 229 6.65 25.60 14.12
N VAL A 230 6.60 24.57 13.26
CA VAL A 230 6.32 24.74 11.83
C VAL A 230 4.90 25.26 11.62
N GLU A 231 3.91 24.67 12.28
CA GLU A 231 2.51 25.11 12.20
C GLU A 231 2.34 26.56 12.67
N ASP A 232 2.85 26.90 13.86
CA ASP A 232 2.78 28.25 14.44
C ASP A 232 3.42 29.32 13.54
N ALA A 233 4.51 28.97 12.84
CA ALA A 233 5.24 29.90 11.98
C ALA A 233 4.66 30.02 10.56
N THR A 234 4.01 28.96 10.06
CA THR A 234 3.77 28.79 8.62
C THR A 234 2.35 28.37 8.25
N GLY A 235 1.52 28.06 9.24
CA GLY A 235 0.19 27.49 9.08
C GLY A 235 0.17 26.09 8.47
N TRP A 236 1.32 25.49 8.14
CA TRP A 236 1.38 24.11 7.68
C TRP A 236 1.17 23.15 8.85
N LEU A 237 0.08 22.40 8.79
CA LEU A 237 -0.18 21.32 9.73
C LEU A 237 0.63 20.09 9.33
N ILE A 238 1.42 19.56 10.26
CA ILE A 238 2.16 18.31 10.08
C ILE A 238 1.83 17.38 11.24
N GLU A 239 1.07 16.34 10.95
CA GLU A 239 0.63 15.36 11.94
C GLU A 239 1.20 13.98 11.65
N ARG A 240 1.68 13.31 12.69
CA ARG A 240 2.05 11.89 12.61
C ARG A 240 0.90 11.05 13.16
N ILE A 241 0.27 10.27 12.28
CA ILE A 241 -0.87 9.43 12.63
C ILE A 241 -0.39 8.20 13.42
N THR A 242 -0.98 7.96 14.59
CA THR A 242 -0.71 6.81 15.45
C THR A 242 -1.95 5.93 15.63
N LYS A 243 -1.76 4.72 16.15
CA LYS A 243 -2.86 3.75 16.40
C LYS A 243 -3.91 4.21 17.42
N GLY A 244 -3.69 5.33 18.10
CA GLY A 244 -4.57 5.89 19.12
C GLY A 244 -3.82 6.86 20.04
N ASP A 245 -4.57 7.56 20.87
CA ASP A 245 -4.06 8.67 21.70
C ASP A 245 -2.95 8.23 22.68
N ASP A 246 -2.98 6.97 23.11
CA ASP A 246 -2.01 6.38 24.04
C ASP A 246 -0.85 5.62 23.36
N SER A 247 -0.79 5.63 22.02
CA SER A 247 0.23 4.89 21.27
C SER A 247 1.17 5.82 20.51
N ASN A 248 2.47 5.65 20.73
CA ASN A 248 3.51 6.29 19.91
C ASN A 248 3.83 5.51 18.62
N VAL A 249 3.11 4.41 18.37
CA VAL A 249 3.29 3.56 17.19
C VAL A 249 2.41 4.06 16.05
N SER A 250 3.05 4.32 14.91
CA SER A 250 2.35 4.76 13.69
C SER A 250 1.91 3.55 12.88
N ILE A 251 2.85 2.89 12.20
CA ILE A 251 2.63 1.64 11.47
C ILE A 251 3.54 0.58 12.10
N TYR A 252 2.99 -0.52 12.61
CA TYR A 252 3.75 -1.51 13.37
C TYR A 252 4.39 -2.57 12.47
N ASN A 253 3.64 -3.09 11.51
CA ASN A 253 4.04 -4.20 10.66
C ASN A 253 3.51 -4.04 9.22
N GLU A 254 3.75 -5.06 8.40
CA GLU A 254 3.38 -5.13 6.99
C GLU A 254 1.86 -5.14 6.78
N PHE A 255 1.12 -5.74 7.71
CA PHE A 255 -0.35 -5.71 7.72
C PHE A 255 -0.88 -4.28 7.91
N ASP A 256 -0.37 -3.55 8.90
CA ASP A 256 -0.73 -2.14 9.08
C ASP A 256 -0.31 -1.29 7.88
N LEU A 257 0.87 -1.55 7.33
CA LEU A 257 1.39 -0.86 6.16
C LEU A 257 0.45 -1.04 4.97
N ALA A 258 0.04 -2.28 4.69
CA ALA A 258 -0.92 -2.59 3.65
C ALA A 258 -2.27 -1.88 3.90
N ARG A 259 -2.75 -1.87 5.15
CA ARG A 259 -4.00 -1.19 5.52
C ARG A 259 -3.93 0.31 5.27
N VAL A 260 -2.86 0.96 5.69
CA VAL A 260 -2.67 2.41 5.50
C VAL A 260 -2.54 2.76 4.02
N VAL A 261 -1.74 2.00 3.28
CA VAL A 261 -1.52 2.25 1.85
C VAL A 261 -2.79 2.06 1.02
N THR A 262 -3.55 0.97 1.25
CA THR A 262 -4.85 0.75 0.58
C THR A 262 -5.85 1.84 0.94
N TYR A 263 -5.89 2.26 2.21
CA TYR A 263 -6.74 3.36 2.63
C TYR A 263 -6.37 4.66 1.92
N CYS A 264 -5.09 5.06 1.92
CA CYS A 264 -4.66 6.28 1.25
C CYS A 264 -4.93 6.25 -0.26
N LEU A 265 -4.79 5.11 -0.93
CA LEU A 265 -5.05 5.01 -2.36
C LEU A 265 -6.54 5.17 -2.71
N SER A 266 -7.44 4.73 -1.83
CA SER A 266 -8.88 4.63 -2.10
C SER A 266 -9.58 5.97 -2.41
N HIS A 267 -9.02 7.09 -1.96
CA HIS A 267 -9.55 8.44 -2.16
C HIS A 267 -8.45 9.43 -2.61
N THR A 268 -7.39 8.91 -3.23
CA THR A 268 -6.39 9.74 -3.89
C THR A 268 -7.00 10.44 -5.10
N GLY A 269 -6.67 11.73 -5.32
CA GLY A 269 -7.14 12.46 -6.49
C GLY A 269 -6.78 11.75 -7.80
N VAL A 270 -7.68 11.79 -8.79
CA VAL A 270 -7.52 11.16 -10.11
C VAL A 270 -7.45 12.24 -11.18
N ARG A 271 -6.46 12.14 -12.06
CA ARG A 271 -6.24 13.05 -13.20
C ARG A 271 -5.75 12.22 -14.37
N ASP A 272 -6.39 12.39 -15.52
CA ASP A 272 -6.06 11.69 -16.77
C ASP A 272 -5.98 10.16 -16.58
N GLY A 273 -7.02 9.56 -15.95
CA GLY A 273 -7.07 8.13 -15.64
C GLY A 273 -6.07 7.62 -14.59
N SER A 274 -5.25 8.51 -14.01
CA SER A 274 -4.18 8.14 -13.07
C SER A 274 -4.40 8.77 -11.69
N ASN A 275 -4.23 7.97 -10.65
CA ASN A 275 -4.23 8.49 -9.28
C ASN A 275 -2.94 9.27 -8.95
N GLN A 276 -3.07 10.29 -8.12
CA GLN A 276 -2.02 11.23 -7.76
C GLN A 276 -1.26 10.79 -6.49
N TYR A 277 -0.34 9.85 -6.66
CA TYR A 277 0.60 9.40 -5.64
C TYR A 277 1.97 9.20 -6.30
N GLY A 278 3.02 9.05 -5.51
CA GLY A 278 4.33 8.74 -6.05
C GLY A 278 5.36 8.42 -4.98
N TYR A 279 6.59 8.15 -5.41
CA TYR A 279 7.69 7.84 -4.52
C TYR A 279 8.76 8.93 -4.55
N TRP A 280 9.54 9.05 -3.48
CA TRP A 280 10.79 9.83 -3.48
C TRP A 280 11.89 9.14 -2.67
N GLY A 281 13.12 9.62 -2.84
CA GLY A 281 14.28 9.05 -2.18
C GLY A 281 14.61 7.65 -2.68
N GLU A 282 15.20 6.84 -1.81
CA GLU A 282 15.71 5.50 -2.13
C GLU A 282 14.60 4.54 -2.61
N VAL A 283 13.40 4.60 -2.03
CA VAL A 283 12.28 3.70 -2.39
C VAL A 283 11.78 3.90 -3.83
N HIS A 284 11.99 5.07 -4.43
CA HIS A 284 11.55 5.34 -5.81
C HIS A 284 12.14 4.35 -6.81
N ASN A 285 13.45 4.12 -6.70
CA ASN A 285 14.22 3.22 -7.58
C ASN A 285 14.42 1.83 -6.98
N PHE A 286 13.83 1.54 -5.81
CA PHE A 286 13.95 0.23 -5.21
C PHE A 286 13.09 -0.80 -5.94
N VAL A 287 13.66 -1.97 -6.21
CA VAL A 287 12.97 -3.09 -6.85
C VAL A 287 12.90 -4.23 -5.83
N PRO A 288 11.69 -4.63 -5.39
CA PRO A 288 11.53 -5.72 -4.44
C PRO A 288 11.85 -7.07 -5.09
N GLU A 289 12.31 -8.02 -4.29
CA GLU A 289 12.44 -9.40 -4.73
C GLU A 289 11.06 -10.06 -4.90
N PRO A 290 10.88 -11.03 -5.82
CA PRO A 290 9.58 -11.64 -6.08
C PRO A 290 8.89 -12.25 -4.86
N HIS A 291 9.66 -12.79 -3.90
CA HIS A 291 9.08 -13.36 -2.69
C HIS A 291 8.45 -12.29 -1.78
N ILE A 292 9.07 -11.11 -1.67
CA ILE A 292 8.53 -9.97 -0.91
C ILE A 292 7.29 -9.40 -1.60
N GLU A 293 7.26 -9.39 -2.94
CA GLU A 293 6.04 -9.01 -3.68
C GLU A 293 4.88 -9.96 -3.42
N ARG A 294 5.14 -11.27 -3.31
CA ARG A 294 4.10 -12.26 -2.97
C ARG A 294 3.59 -12.07 -1.54
N GLU A 295 4.48 -11.84 -0.58
CA GLU A 295 4.09 -11.54 0.81
C GLU A 295 3.26 -10.24 0.88
N ALA A 296 3.70 -9.17 0.22
CA ALA A 296 2.96 -7.92 0.12
C ALA A 296 1.58 -8.10 -0.51
N ASP A 297 1.46 -8.92 -1.56
CA ASP A 297 0.17 -9.23 -2.17
C ASP A 297 -0.76 -9.94 -1.18
N ALA A 298 -0.26 -10.91 -0.42
CA ALA A 298 -1.03 -11.58 0.63
C ALA A 298 -1.53 -10.59 1.70
N TRP A 299 -0.66 -9.70 2.19
CA TRP A 299 -1.05 -8.66 3.14
C TRP A 299 -2.13 -7.74 2.57
N VAL A 300 -1.93 -7.25 1.34
CA VAL A 300 -2.89 -6.35 0.69
C VAL A 300 -4.24 -7.04 0.45
N ARG A 301 -4.27 -8.31 0.02
CA ARG A 301 -5.53 -9.08 -0.10
C ARG A 301 -6.25 -9.18 1.23
N SER A 302 -5.53 -9.51 2.30
CA SER A 302 -6.11 -9.68 3.64
C SER A 302 -6.77 -8.40 4.19
N VAL A 303 -6.23 -7.22 3.87
CA VAL A 303 -6.80 -5.95 4.35
C VAL A 303 -7.85 -5.37 3.41
N SER A 304 -7.80 -5.68 2.11
CA SER A 304 -8.66 -5.06 1.10
C SER A 304 -10.15 -5.35 1.30
N VAL A 305 -10.50 -6.48 1.92
CA VAL A 305 -11.89 -6.80 2.29
C VAL A 305 -12.45 -5.76 3.27
N ASN A 306 -11.66 -5.39 4.27
CA ASN A 306 -12.08 -4.42 5.28
C ASN A 306 -11.89 -2.97 4.81
N THR A 307 -10.78 -2.67 4.15
CA THR A 307 -10.45 -1.29 3.73
C THR A 307 -11.26 -0.84 2.51
N LEU A 308 -11.45 -1.72 1.52
CA LEU A 308 -12.11 -1.38 0.25
C LEU A 308 -13.53 -1.99 0.15
N GLY A 309 -13.96 -2.79 1.12
CA GLY A 309 -15.24 -3.49 1.06
C GLY A 309 -15.32 -4.53 -0.06
N LEU A 310 -14.20 -5.15 -0.45
CA LEU A 310 -14.21 -6.23 -1.43
C LEU A 310 -14.80 -7.51 -0.84
N ALA A 311 -15.55 -8.27 -1.64
CA ALA A 311 -15.96 -9.62 -1.27
C ALA A 311 -14.74 -10.54 -1.20
N TYR A 312 -14.70 -11.44 -0.20
CA TYR A 312 -13.53 -12.30 0.05
C TYR A 312 -13.22 -13.24 -1.12
N ASP A 313 -14.26 -13.83 -1.70
CA ASP A 313 -14.22 -14.69 -2.89
C ASP A 313 -13.73 -13.97 -4.17
N SER A 314 -13.77 -12.63 -4.20
CA SER A 314 -13.23 -11.84 -5.31
C SER A 314 -11.71 -11.61 -5.21
N VAL A 315 -11.11 -11.90 -4.06
CA VAL A 315 -9.68 -11.66 -3.80
C VAL A 315 -8.89 -12.93 -3.56
N ALA A 316 -9.50 -13.99 -3.03
CA ALA A 316 -8.83 -15.24 -2.67
C ALA A 316 -9.67 -16.46 -3.06
N CYS A 317 -9.01 -17.59 -3.23
CA CYS A 317 -9.67 -18.88 -3.46
C CYS A 317 -10.41 -19.32 -2.20
N THR A 318 -11.72 -19.57 -2.33
CA THR A 318 -12.60 -20.02 -1.24
C THR A 318 -12.93 -21.51 -1.33
N LEU A 319 -12.23 -22.26 -2.18
CA LEU A 319 -12.41 -23.70 -2.25
C LEU A 319 -12.02 -24.31 -0.90
N GLU A 320 -12.97 -24.97 -0.24
CA GLU A 320 -12.71 -25.76 0.95
C GLU A 320 -11.90 -27.00 0.56
N ARG A 321 -10.81 -27.24 1.28
CA ARG A 321 -9.95 -28.42 1.11
C ARG A 321 -9.64 -29.06 2.45
N ASP A 322 -9.41 -30.37 2.42
CA ASP A 322 -8.89 -31.09 3.57
C ASP A 322 -7.37 -30.83 3.64
N LYS A 323 -6.92 -30.26 4.76
CA LYS A 323 -5.52 -29.99 5.03
C LYS A 323 -5.08 -30.79 6.23
N LEU A 324 -3.99 -31.53 6.07
CA LEU A 324 -3.33 -32.18 7.19
C LEU A 324 -2.63 -31.10 8.02
N VAL A 325 -3.10 -30.93 9.25
CA VAL A 325 -2.48 -30.04 10.23
C VAL A 325 -1.79 -30.91 11.26
N THR A 326 -0.49 -30.68 11.42
CA THR A 326 0.30 -31.27 12.50
C THR A 326 0.16 -30.36 13.72
N GLU A 327 -0.50 -30.86 14.76
CA GLU A 327 -0.62 -30.16 16.04
C GLU A 327 0.28 -30.84 17.07
N THR A 328 1.05 -30.05 17.81
CA THR A 328 1.84 -30.54 18.93
C THR A 328 0.93 -30.66 20.15
N VAL A 329 0.67 -31.90 20.59
CA VAL A 329 -0.18 -32.20 21.75
C VAL A 329 0.70 -32.70 22.89
N GLU A 330 0.57 -32.10 24.07
CA GLU A 330 1.20 -32.63 25.27
C GLU A 330 0.42 -33.83 25.80
N VAL A 331 1.03 -35.01 25.82
CA VAL A 331 0.46 -36.22 26.41
C VAL A 331 1.29 -36.72 27.59
N PRO A 332 0.67 -37.27 28.64
CA PRO A 332 1.40 -37.91 29.74
C PRO A 332 2.34 -39.01 29.22
N ALA A 333 3.60 -39.03 29.67
CA ALA A 333 4.62 -39.97 29.22
C ALA A 333 4.24 -41.46 29.36
N GLU A 334 3.36 -41.76 30.31
CA GLU A 334 2.78 -43.09 30.52
C GLU A 334 1.92 -43.58 29.35
N LYS A 335 1.32 -42.69 28.54
CA LYS A 335 0.50 -43.06 27.37
C LYS A 335 1.32 -43.34 26.10
N VAL A 336 2.56 -42.87 26.03
CA VAL A 336 3.43 -43.00 24.84
C VAL A 336 4.17 -44.35 24.83
N ASN A 337 4.20 -45.07 25.96
CA ASN A 337 4.95 -46.32 26.14
C ASN A 337 4.14 -47.62 25.88
N LEU A 338 3.53 -47.77 24.70
CA LEU A 338 2.80 -49.00 24.32
C LEU A 338 3.63 -50.01 23.51
N GLY A 339 4.93 -49.81 23.33
CA GLY A 339 5.75 -50.64 22.44
C GLY A 339 6.88 -51.49 23.05
N ALA A 340 7.35 -51.25 24.27
CA ALA A 340 8.53 -51.91 24.83
C ALA A 340 8.17 -52.85 25.99
N ALA A 341 7.58 -53.99 25.68
CA ALA A 341 7.53 -55.11 26.62
C ALA A 341 8.94 -55.71 26.77
N HIS A 342 9.69 -55.32 27.81
CA HIS A 342 10.56 -56.20 28.62
C HIS A 342 11.32 -55.43 29.72
N GLY A 343 11.07 -55.80 30.98
CA GLY A 343 12.13 -55.95 31.99
C GLY A 343 12.30 -54.84 33.03
N ASP A 344 11.89 -55.17 34.26
CA ASP A 344 12.34 -54.68 35.56
C ASP A 344 11.89 -53.29 36.05
N GLY A 345 10.91 -53.36 36.97
CA GLY A 345 10.23 -52.23 37.58
C GLY A 345 11.09 -51.40 38.52
N ALA A 346 11.18 -50.12 38.18
CA ALA A 346 11.25 -49.03 39.13
C ALA A 346 10.23 -47.97 38.66
N ALA A 347 9.29 -47.60 39.53
CA ALA A 347 8.31 -46.57 39.22
C ALA A 347 9.02 -45.21 39.06
N PRO A 348 8.89 -44.52 37.91
CA PRO A 348 9.49 -43.21 37.73
C PRO A 348 8.73 -42.17 38.58
N PRO A 349 9.41 -41.27 39.29
CA PRO A 349 8.77 -40.17 39.99
C PRO A 349 8.75 -38.93 39.07
N GLY A 350 7.57 -38.53 38.61
CA GLY A 350 7.39 -37.26 37.91
C GLY A 350 6.21 -37.28 36.95
N ASP A 351 5.39 -36.23 37.02
CA ASP A 351 4.31 -35.92 36.09
C ASP A 351 4.92 -35.41 34.78
N GLU A 352 5.71 -36.26 34.11
CA GLU A 352 6.41 -35.91 32.87
C GLU A 352 5.42 -36.02 31.70
N THR A 353 5.17 -34.91 31.02
CA THR A 353 4.48 -34.86 29.73
C THR A 353 5.51 -34.95 28.60
N VAL A 354 5.09 -35.48 27.46
CA VAL A 354 5.86 -35.56 26.23
C VAL A 354 5.04 -34.90 25.14
N GLU A 355 5.69 -34.02 24.37
CA GLU A 355 5.10 -33.45 23.17
C GLU A 355 5.08 -34.52 22.07
N ILE A 356 3.89 -34.84 21.56
CA ILE A 356 3.73 -35.65 20.35
C ILE A 356 3.14 -34.80 19.24
N GLU A 357 3.56 -35.04 18.02
CA GLU A 357 2.95 -34.47 16.82
C GLU A 357 1.81 -35.39 16.39
N GLU A 358 0.58 -34.89 16.44
CA GLU A 358 -0.59 -35.57 15.88
C GLU A 358 -1.02 -34.86 14.59
N GLU A 359 -1.25 -35.64 13.53
CA GLU A 359 -1.80 -35.12 12.27
C GLU A 359 -3.31 -35.31 12.25
N HIS A 360 -4.05 -34.22 12.06
CA HIS A 360 -5.50 -34.24 11.90
C HIS A 360 -5.89 -33.56 10.59
N GLU A 361 -6.90 -34.10 9.90
CA GLU A 361 -7.50 -33.47 8.72
C GLU A 361 -8.44 -32.35 9.18
N VAL A 362 -8.11 -31.11 8.80
CA VAL A 362 -8.95 -29.93 9.05
C VAL A 362 -9.46 -29.41 7.71
N ARG A 363 -10.76 -29.12 7.63
CA ARG A 363 -11.33 -28.39 6.49
C ARG A 363 -10.99 -26.92 6.62
N GLU A 364 -10.19 -26.42 5.68
CA GLU A 364 -9.83 -25.00 5.59
C GLU A 364 -10.06 -24.50 4.17
N ASN A 365 -10.33 -23.19 4.03
CA ASN A 365 -10.32 -22.55 2.72
C ASN A 365 -8.89 -22.52 2.16
N CYS A 366 -8.77 -22.63 0.84
CA CYS A 366 -7.48 -22.58 0.17
C CYS A 366 -6.73 -21.26 0.40
N ASP A 367 -7.44 -20.12 0.35
CA ASP A 367 -6.95 -18.74 0.49
C ASP A 367 -5.87 -18.33 -0.54
N GLY A 368 -5.62 -19.21 -1.52
CA GLY A 368 -4.67 -19.00 -2.58
C GLY A 368 -5.03 -17.83 -3.49
N ARG A 369 -4.00 -17.28 -4.14
CA ARG A 369 -4.15 -16.11 -5.02
C ARG A 369 -4.91 -16.47 -6.29
N LEU A 370 -5.96 -15.72 -6.62
CA LEU A 370 -6.60 -15.81 -7.93
C LEU A 370 -5.80 -15.05 -9.00
N LEU A 371 -5.46 -15.72 -10.08
CA LEU A 371 -4.72 -15.20 -11.23
C LEU A 371 -5.58 -15.22 -12.50
N ASP A 372 -5.35 -14.26 -13.40
CA ASP A 372 -5.97 -14.29 -14.72
C ASP A 372 -5.46 -15.52 -15.49
N ILE A 373 -6.36 -16.20 -16.22
CA ILE A 373 -6.07 -17.42 -16.99
C ILE A 373 -4.87 -17.27 -17.94
N LYS A 374 -4.58 -16.05 -18.41
CA LYS A 374 -3.39 -15.70 -19.20
C LYS A 374 -2.06 -16.10 -18.54
N ASN A 375 -2.04 -16.27 -17.22
CA ASN A 375 -0.86 -16.68 -16.47
C ASN A 375 -0.74 -18.21 -16.33
N ALA A 376 -1.75 -18.98 -16.72
CA ALA A 376 -1.76 -20.45 -16.59
C ALA A 376 -0.52 -21.12 -17.21
N PRO A 377 0.01 -20.70 -18.38
CA PRO A 377 1.20 -21.34 -18.96
C PRO A 377 2.42 -21.38 -18.04
N ALA A 378 2.60 -20.39 -17.17
CA ALA A 378 3.73 -20.36 -16.24
C ALA A 378 3.64 -21.43 -15.13
N PHE A 379 2.43 -21.91 -14.85
CA PHE A 379 2.14 -22.94 -13.85
C PHE A 379 2.02 -24.32 -14.50
N LEU A 380 1.36 -24.40 -15.66
CA LEU A 380 1.22 -25.64 -16.43
C LEU A 380 2.56 -26.16 -17.01
N THR A 381 3.63 -25.36 -16.94
CA THR A 381 4.98 -25.78 -17.33
C THR A 381 5.91 -26.05 -16.15
N ASP A 382 5.40 -25.89 -14.92
CA ASP A 382 6.12 -26.18 -13.68
C ASP A 382 5.72 -27.58 -13.20
N ASP A 383 6.59 -28.56 -13.43
CA ASP A 383 6.34 -29.97 -13.10
C ASP A 383 6.09 -30.19 -11.60
N ASP A 384 6.76 -29.42 -10.73
CA ASP A 384 6.59 -29.53 -9.28
C ASP A 384 5.21 -29.00 -8.88
N TRP A 385 4.82 -27.84 -9.43
CA TRP A 385 3.48 -27.30 -9.18
C TRP A 385 2.37 -28.21 -9.73
N MET A 386 2.54 -28.76 -10.94
CA MET A 386 1.58 -29.67 -11.56
C MET A 386 1.40 -30.95 -10.74
N ALA A 387 2.45 -31.43 -10.07
CA ALA A 387 2.37 -32.59 -9.19
C ALA A 387 1.64 -32.28 -7.87
N ASP A 388 1.76 -31.05 -7.37
CA ASP A 388 1.21 -30.63 -6.08
C ASP A 388 -0.22 -30.04 -6.17
N ALA A 389 -0.60 -29.45 -7.30
CA ALA A 389 -1.87 -28.74 -7.45
C ALA A 389 -3.05 -29.68 -7.73
N GLU A 390 -3.98 -29.76 -6.78
CA GLU A 390 -5.17 -30.65 -6.82
C GLU A 390 -6.03 -30.50 -8.09
N HIS A 391 -6.11 -29.31 -8.67
CA HIS A 391 -6.93 -29.00 -9.85
C HIS A 391 -6.07 -28.60 -11.07
N ALA A 392 -4.86 -29.14 -11.19
CA ALA A 392 -3.99 -28.89 -12.34
C ALA A 392 -4.66 -29.29 -13.68
N ASP A 393 -5.32 -30.44 -13.73
CA ASP A 393 -6.00 -30.96 -14.93
C ASP A 393 -7.18 -30.06 -15.36
N ASP A 394 -7.97 -29.59 -14.38
CA ASP A 394 -9.10 -28.67 -14.63
C ASP A 394 -8.61 -27.33 -15.21
N LEU A 395 -7.48 -26.84 -14.70
CA LEU A 395 -6.81 -25.65 -15.22
C LEU A 395 -6.31 -25.86 -16.65
N GLU A 396 -5.67 -26.99 -16.93
CA GLU A 396 -5.16 -27.31 -18.28
C GLU A 396 -6.30 -27.35 -19.30
N ALA A 397 -7.41 -28.04 -18.98
CA ALA A 397 -8.59 -28.10 -19.83
C ALA A 397 -9.19 -26.71 -20.08
N THR A 398 -9.37 -25.91 -19.01
CA THR A 398 -9.93 -24.56 -19.13
C THR A 398 -9.03 -23.64 -19.94
N TRP A 399 -7.71 -23.74 -19.79
CA TRP A 399 -6.75 -22.99 -20.59
C TRP A 399 -6.82 -23.36 -22.07
N ALA A 400 -6.95 -24.65 -22.40
CA ALA A 400 -7.08 -25.10 -23.77
C ALA A 400 -8.33 -24.52 -24.44
N GLU A 401 -9.49 -24.59 -23.78
CA GLU A 401 -10.75 -24.01 -24.27
C GLU A 401 -10.66 -22.48 -24.43
N TRP A 402 -10.08 -21.80 -23.43
CA TRP A 402 -9.92 -20.35 -23.48
C TRP A 402 -9.01 -19.89 -24.62
N ARG A 403 -7.93 -20.63 -24.89
CA ARG A 403 -6.99 -20.34 -25.98
C ARG A 403 -7.65 -20.50 -27.35
N GLU A 404 -8.42 -21.57 -27.54
CA GLU A 404 -9.17 -21.80 -28.79
C GLU A 404 -10.12 -20.63 -29.09
N ARG A 405 -10.83 -20.13 -28.07
CA ARG A 405 -11.73 -18.98 -28.22
C ARG A 405 -11.03 -17.71 -28.69
N ILE A 406 -9.80 -17.46 -28.22
CA ILE A 406 -9.03 -16.28 -28.65
C ILE A 406 -8.47 -16.45 -30.04
N ASP A 407 -8.00 -17.65 -30.38
CA ASP A 407 -7.44 -17.94 -31.70
C ASP A 407 -8.54 -17.93 -32.80
N GLU A 408 -9.81 -18.16 -32.44
CA GLU A 408 -10.97 -18.11 -33.32
C GLU A 408 -11.56 -16.70 -33.55
N GLU A 409 -11.24 -15.71 -32.71
CA GLU A 409 -11.65 -14.31 -32.95
C GLU A 409 -10.69 -13.68 -33.98
N PRO A 410 -11.12 -13.43 -35.23
CA PRO A 410 -10.27 -12.75 -36.20
C PRO A 410 -9.93 -11.36 -35.67
N ASP A 411 -8.64 -11.01 -35.75
CA ASP A 411 -8.07 -9.73 -35.34
C ASP A 411 -8.67 -8.57 -36.17
N GLU A 412 -9.88 -8.15 -35.83
CA GLU A 412 -10.53 -6.95 -36.35
C GLU A 412 -10.12 -5.70 -35.56
N ARG A 413 -9.07 -5.77 -34.73
CA ARG A 413 -8.51 -4.56 -34.09
C ARG A 413 -7.77 -3.75 -35.15
N PRO A 414 -8.17 -2.48 -35.39
CA PRO A 414 -7.33 -1.59 -36.18
C PRO A 414 -5.98 -1.44 -35.47
N PRO A 415 -4.87 -1.40 -36.21
CA PRO A 415 -3.56 -1.18 -35.61
C PRO A 415 -3.52 0.19 -34.91
N ASP A 416 -3.12 0.20 -33.64
CA ASP A 416 -2.85 1.39 -32.83
C ASP A 416 -1.67 2.23 -33.37
#